data_AF-A0AA38GG51-F1
#
_entry.id   AF-A0AA38GG51-F1
#
_cell.length_a   1.000
_cell.length_b   1.000
_cell.length_c   1.000
_cell.angle_alpha   90.00
_cell.angle_beta   90.00
_cell.angle_gamma   90.00
#
_symmetry.space_group_name_H-M   'P 1'
#
loop_
_entity.id
_entity.type
_entity.pdbx_description
1 polymer ?
#
loop_
_entity_poly.entity_id
_entity_poly.type
_entity_poly.pdbx_seq_one_letter_code
_entity_poly.pdbx_strand_id
1 'polypeptide(L)'
;MGSIGWYGPLIDLSVAPEHIGGYVQLLVFVHQFHPPQRLRTSNGRGLLKSTLQVGDNTQPYFDVSLWQKHVDSNISAGDVVLLQ
;
A
#
# COMPACT_ATOMS: atom_id res chain seq x y z
N MET A 1 3.21 -30.44 -5.25
CA MET A 1 4.11 -29.51 -4.53
C MET A 1 3.41 -28.17 -4.49
N GLY A 2 2.60 -27.90 -3.46
CA GLY A 2 1.84 -26.65 -3.37
C GLY A 2 2.81 -25.50 -3.08
N SER A 3 2.78 -24.45 -3.91
CA SER A 3 3.40 -23.18 -3.57
C SER A 3 2.64 -22.62 -2.36
N ILE A 4 3.22 -22.73 -1.17
CA ILE A 4 2.82 -21.93 -0.02
C ILE A 4 2.95 -20.47 -0.47
N GLY A 5 1.82 -19.83 -0.72
CA GLY A 5 1.76 -18.44 -1.14
C GLY A 5 2.37 -17.61 -0.02
N TRP A 6 3.39 -16.81 -0.35
CA TRP A 6 4.04 -15.88 0.57
C TRP A 6 3.14 -14.65 0.82
N TYR A 7 1.90 -14.90 1.20
CA TYR A 7 0.96 -13.86 1.55
C TYR A 7 0.99 -13.72 3.07
N GLY A 8 1.29 -12.50 3.53
CA GLY A 8 1.21 -12.16 4.95
C GLY A 8 -0.21 -12.26 5.48
N PRO A 9 -0.40 -12.25 6.82
CA PRO A 9 -1.74 -12.24 7.38
C PRO A 9 -2.50 -10.98 6.96
N LEU A 10 -3.81 -11.10 6.75
CA LEU A 10 -4.69 -9.95 6.67
C LEU A 10 -4.84 -9.36 8.07
N ILE A 11 -4.47 -8.09 8.21
CA ILE A 11 -4.48 -7.40 9.50
C ILE A 11 -5.26 -6.09 9.41
N ASP A 12 -5.72 -5.62 10.55
CA ASP A 12 -6.25 -4.28 10.70
C ASP A 12 -5.11 -3.25 10.80
N LEU A 13 -5.36 -2.01 10.39
CA LEU A 13 -4.39 -0.92 10.41
C LEU A 13 -3.87 -0.63 11.84
N SER A 14 -4.72 -0.78 12.85
CA SER A 14 -4.32 -0.57 14.25
C SER A 14 -3.20 -1.50 14.75
N VAL A 15 -3.06 -2.70 14.16
CA VAL A 15 -2.02 -3.68 14.52
C VAL A 15 -0.84 -3.69 13.53
N ALA A 16 -0.85 -2.81 12.53
CA ALA A 16 0.26 -2.67 11.59
C ALA A 16 1.63 -2.39 12.25
N PRO A 17 1.74 -1.61 13.35
CA PRO A 17 3.01 -1.39 14.04
C PRO A 17 3.64 -2.66 14.63
N GLU A 18 2.83 -3.67 14.95
CA GLU A 18 3.33 -4.95 15.49
C GLU A 18 3.98 -5.83 14.42
N HIS A 19 3.74 -5.52 13.15
CA HIS A 19 4.18 -6.32 12.00
C HIS A 19 5.34 -5.66 11.23
N ILE A 20 6.07 -4.74 11.87
CA ILE A 20 7.23 -4.06 11.25
C ILE A 20 8.28 -5.09 10.82
N GLY A 21 8.67 -5.05 9.55
CA GLY A 21 9.65 -5.97 8.96
C GLY A 21 9.04 -7.26 8.41
N GLY A 22 7.73 -7.48 8.56
CA GLY A 22 6.99 -8.57 7.94
C GLY A 22 6.25 -8.16 6.67
N TYR A 23 5.77 -9.17 5.94
CA TYR A 23 4.76 -8.99 4.89
C TYR A 23 3.37 -9.17 5.51
N VAL A 24 2.41 -8.34 5.11
CA VAL A 24 1.03 -8.33 5.61
C VAL A 24 0.08 -7.97 4.47
N GLN A 25 -1.20 -8.26 4.64
CA GLN A 25 -2.26 -7.80 3.77
C GLN A 25 -3.12 -6.78 4.51
N LEU A 26 -3.56 -5.73 3.80
CA LEU A 26 -4.42 -4.68 4.35
C LEU A 26 -5.65 -4.49 3.45
N LEU A 27 -6.84 -4.57 4.02
CA LEU A 27 -8.09 -4.24 3.32
C LEU A 27 -8.55 -2.86 3.77
N VAL A 28 -8.45 -1.87 2.88
CA VAL A 28 -8.59 -0.47 3.27
C VAL A 28 -9.47 0.31 2.30
N PHE A 29 -10.18 1.28 2.84
CA PHE A 29 -10.94 2.28 2.08
C PHE A 29 -10.04 3.45 1.72
N VAL A 30 -10.04 3.87 0.45
CA VAL A 30 -9.22 4.98 -0.05
C VAL A 30 -9.96 6.29 0.13
N HIS A 31 -9.45 7.16 1.00
CA HIS A 31 -9.96 8.51 1.17
C HIS A 31 -9.43 9.45 0.10
N GLN A 32 -8.12 9.40 -0.15
CA GLN A 32 -7.45 10.30 -1.09
C GLN A 32 -6.30 9.60 -1.80
N PHE A 33 -6.17 9.85 -3.09
CA PHE A 33 -5.02 9.42 -3.89
C PHE A 33 -4.20 10.65 -4.30
N HIS A 34 -2.94 10.68 -3.90
CA HIS A 34 -2.01 11.71 -4.32
C HIS A 34 -1.32 11.28 -5.62
N PRO A 35 -1.17 12.20 -6.60
CA PRO A 35 -0.55 11.89 -7.88
C PRO A 35 0.85 11.28 -7.72
N PRO A 36 1.23 10.30 -8.57
CA PRO A 36 2.54 9.67 -8.52
C PRO A 36 3.66 10.70 -8.74
N GLN A 37 4.58 10.78 -7.79
CA GLN A 37 5.80 11.57 -7.90
C GLN A 37 6.96 10.69 -8.38
N ARG A 38 7.67 11.13 -9.41
CA ARG A 38 8.86 10.42 -9.91
C ARG A 38 10.08 10.75 -9.06
N LEU A 39 10.58 9.75 -8.34
CA LEU A 39 11.81 9.82 -7.56
C LEU A 39 12.94 9.12 -8.32
N ARG A 40 14.11 9.76 -8.36
CA ARG A 40 15.33 9.12 -8.86
C ARG A 40 16.02 8.45 -7.68
N THR A 41 16.22 7.14 -7.78
CA THR A 41 17.12 6.44 -6.85
C THR A 41 18.57 6.81 -7.14
N SER A 42 19.45 6.60 -6.17
CA SER A 42 20.91 6.75 -6.31
C SER A 42 21.50 6.01 -7.51
N ASN A 43 20.79 4.99 -7.98
CA ASN A 43 21.20 4.08 -9.05
C ASN A 43 20.73 4.57 -10.43
N GLY A 44 20.15 5.77 -10.52
CA GLY A 44 19.60 6.36 -11.74
C GLY A 44 18.26 5.77 -12.19
N ARG A 45 17.74 4.74 -11.51
CA ARG A 45 16.44 4.13 -11.81
C ARG A 45 15.31 5.04 -11.27
N GLY A 46 14.41 5.44 -12.15
CA GLY A 46 13.19 6.15 -11.78
C GLY A 46 12.19 5.19 -11.11
N LEU A 47 11.76 5.54 -9.91
CA LEU A 47 10.64 4.92 -9.20
C LEU A 47 9.52 5.95 -9.07
N LEU A 48 8.28 5.49 -9.15
CA LEU A 48 7.10 6.31 -8.92
C LEU A 48 6.64 6.02 -7.50
N LYS A 49 6.51 7.07 -6.71
CA LYS A 49 5.89 7.01 -5.39
C LYS A 49 4.52 7.65 -5.48
N SER A 50 3.49 6.90 -5.16
CA SER A 50 2.15 7.45 -4.94
C SER A 50 1.82 7.33 -3.46
N THR A 51 1.18 8.36 -2.90
CA THR A 51 0.73 8.32 -1.50
C THR A 51 -0.78 8.20 -1.48
N LEU A 52 -1.28 7.22 -0.74
CA LEU A 52 -2.68 6.99 -0.47
C LEU A 52 -2.97 7.39 0.97
N GLN A 53 -4.04 8.15 1.19
CA GLN A 53 -4.64 8.24 2.51
C GLN A 53 -5.78 7.22 2.55
N VAL A 54 -5.67 6.27 3.47
CA VAL A 54 -6.61 5.15 3.60
C VAL A 54 -7.11 5.02 5.03
N GLY A 55 -8.17 4.27 5.23
CA GLY A 55 -8.72 3.96 6.53
C GLY A 55 -9.41 2.60 6.56
N ASP A 56 -9.57 2.06 7.76
CA ASP A 56 -10.40 0.88 8.02
C ASP A 56 -11.26 1.13 9.27
N ASN A 57 -11.95 0.09 9.75
CA ASN A 57 -12.83 0.18 10.91
C ASN A 57 -12.08 0.48 12.23
N THR A 58 -10.77 0.25 12.28
CA THR A 58 -9.94 0.41 13.48
C THR A 58 -9.16 1.71 13.48
N GLN A 59 -8.75 2.19 12.31
CA GLN A 59 -7.99 3.41 12.12
C GLN A 59 -8.50 4.17 10.89
N PRO A 60 -9.16 5.34 11.08
CA PRO A 60 -9.82 6.04 9.98
C PRO A 60 -8.84 6.75 9.03
N TYR A 61 -7.61 7.02 9.47
CA TYR A 61 -6.60 7.69 8.66
C TYR A 61 -5.23 7.03 8.83
N PHE A 62 -4.67 6.59 7.72
CA PHE A 62 -3.38 5.96 7.60
C PHE A 62 -2.77 6.29 6.24
N ASP A 63 -1.51 6.73 6.22
CA ASP A 63 -0.82 7.06 4.98
C ASP A 63 -0.01 5.88 4.46
N VAL A 64 -0.33 5.43 3.24
CA VAL A 64 0.40 4.35 2.56
C VAL A 64 1.17 4.92 1.39
N SER A 65 2.46 4.58 1.30
CA SER A 65 3.30 4.90 0.15
C SER A 65 3.45 3.69 -0.77
N LEU A 66 2.90 3.78 -1.99
CA LEU A 66 3.09 2.79 -3.03
C LEU A 66 4.32 3.12 -3.87
N TRP A 67 5.16 2.13 -4.09
CA TRP A 67 6.38 2.26 -4.90
C TRP A 67 6.28 1.37 -6.14
N GLN A 68 6.19 2.00 -7.31
CA GLN A 68 5.95 1.31 -8.58
C GLN A 68 6.98 1.69 -9.64
N LYS A 69 7.24 0.79 -10.59
CA LYS A 69 8.11 1.06 -11.76
C LYS A 69 7.34 1.74 -12.90
N HIS A 70 6.03 1.50 -12.99
CA HIS A 70 5.10 2.00 -14.01
C HIS A 70 3.84 2.55 -13.33
N VAL A 71 3.06 3.38 -14.03
CA VAL A 71 1.78 3.91 -13.54
C VAL A 71 0.68 2.94 -14.01
N ASP A 72 0.45 1.85 -13.28
CA ASP A 72 -0.56 0.85 -13.66
C ASP A 72 -1.73 0.75 -12.66
N SER A 73 -1.77 1.58 -11.62
CA SER A 73 -2.82 1.52 -10.60
C SER A 73 -3.92 2.56 -10.83
N ASN A 74 -5.10 2.11 -11.28
CA ASN A 74 -6.36 2.87 -11.27
C ASN A 74 -6.96 2.89 -9.85
N ILE A 75 -6.29 3.54 -8.89
CA ILE A 75 -6.83 3.71 -7.53
C ILE A 75 -7.42 5.12 -7.43
N SER A 76 -8.68 5.19 -7.02
CA SER A 76 -9.43 6.43 -6.82
C SER A 76 -9.96 6.55 -5.39
N ALA A 77 -10.28 7.77 -4.98
CA ALA A 77 -11.01 7.99 -3.73
C ALA A 77 -12.38 7.31 -3.80
N GLY A 78 -12.76 6.59 -2.75
CA GLY A 78 -13.99 5.79 -2.70
C GLY A 78 -13.77 4.30 -2.94
N ASP A 79 -12.60 3.89 -3.42
CA ASP A 79 -12.30 2.48 -3.66
C ASP A 79 -12.01 1.74 -2.34
N VAL A 80 -12.38 0.46 -2.30
CA VAL A 80 -11.89 -0.49 -1.28
C VAL A 80 -10.85 -1.37 -1.94
N VAL A 81 -9.64 -1.35 -1.43
CA VAL A 81 -8.48 -2.02 -2.03
C VAL A 81 -7.84 -3.01 -1.06
N LEU A 82 -7.37 -4.13 -1.61
CA LEU A 82 -6.53 -5.08 -0.90
C LEU A 82 -5.06 -4.83 -1.28
N LEU A 83 -4.26 -4.41 -0.31
CA LEU A 83 -2.81 -4.19 -0.44
C LEU A 83 -2.04 -5.40 0.08
N GLN A 84 -0.95 -5.78 -0.61
CA GLN A 84 -0.13 -6.97 -0.33
C GLN A 84 1.32 -6.79 -0.80
#